data_AF-A0A3D3DQE2-F1
#
_entry.id   AF-A0A3D3DQE2-F1
#
_cell.length_a   1.000
_cell.length_b   1.000
_cell.length_c   1.000
_cell.angle_alpha   90.00
_cell.angle_beta   90.00
_cell.angle_gamma   90.00
#
_symmetry.space_group_name_H-M   'P 1'
#
loop_
_entity.id
_entity.type
_entity.pdbx_description
1 polymer ?
#
loop_
_entity_poly.entity_id
_entity_poly.type
_entity_poly.pdbx_seq_one_letter_code
_entity_poly.pdbx_strand_id
1 'polypeptide(L)'
;QPGECFFNTGNLHVTQRVKRIADWLDGCGLERDRVHMMHLTPGDHDSLTNALDELTKKTGICGPSPLRRTASSPTQASTSR
;
A
#
# COMPACT_ATOMS: atom_id res chain seq x y z
N GLN A 1 -4.84 13.60 10.93
CA GLN A 1 -6.29 13.35 11.00
C GLN A 1 -7.02 14.23 9.99
N PRO A 2 -8.28 13.96 9.59
CA PRO A 2 -9.08 14.88 8.79
C PRO A 2 -9.05 16.30 9.40
N GLY A 3 -8.83 17.34 8.60
CA GLY A 3 -8.71 18.72 9.08
C GLY A 3 -7.31 19.16 9.59
N GLU A 4 -6.44 18.26 10.02
CA GLU A 4 -5.07 18.58 10.51
C GLU A 4 -4.04 18.75 9.39
N CYS A 5 -4.48 18.92 8.15
CA CYS A 5 -3.56 19.14 7.04
C CYS A 5 -3.08 20.58 7.07
N PHE A 6 -1.76 20.78 6.95
CA PHE A 6 -1.17 22.11 6.80
C PHE A 6 -1.77 22.93 5.64
N PHE A 7 -2.29 22.22 4.62
CA PHE A 7 -2.95 22.80 3.46
C PHE A 7 -4.49 22.64 3.49
N ASN A 8 -5.07 22.48 4.69
CA ASN A 8 -6.50 22.37 5.02
C ASN A 8 -7.27 21.18 4.44
N THR A 9 -7.21 20.94 3.12
CA THR A 9 -8.05 19.96 2.42
C THR A 9 -7.26 18.85 1.72
N GLY A 10 -5.92 18.94 1.69
CA GLY A 10 -5.08 17.98 0.98
C GLY A 10 -5.30 16.54 1.43
N ASN A 11 -5.44 16.31 2.73
CA ASN A 11 -5.77 14.99 3.30
C ASN A 11 -7.14 14.46 2.82
N LEU A 12 -8.16 15.31 2.73
CA LEU A 12 -9.51 14.92 2.27
C LEU A 12 -9.48 14.42 0.83
N HIS A 13 -8.74 15.13 -0.04
CA HIS A 13 -8.58 14.70 -1.43
C HIS A 13 -7.80 13.39 -1.55
N VAL A 14 -6.79 13.17 -0.72
CA VAL A 14 -6.07 11.88 -0.69
C VAL A 14 -6.99 10.75 -0.24
N THR A 15 -7.83 10.96 0.79
CA THR A 15 -8.82 9.96 1.22
C THR A 15 -9.75 9.57 0.06
N GLN A 16 -10.25 10.55 -0.71
CA GLN A 16 -11.08 10.28 -1.88
C GLN A 16 -10.34 9.47 -2.96
N ARG A 17 -9.08 9.79 -3.22
CA ARG A 17 -8.24 9.09 -4.20
C ARG A 17 -7.95 7.65 -3.78
N VAL A 18 -7.59 7.45 -2.51
CA VAL A 18 -7.32 6.11 -1.95
C VAL A 18 -8.57 5.24 -2.04
N LYS A 19 -9.73 5.77 -1.67
CA LYS A 19 -11.00 5.05 -1.83
C LYS A 19 -11.24 4.67 -3.30
N ARG A 20 -11.12 5.62 -4.23
CA ARG A 20 -11.31 5.36 -5.66
C ARG A 20 -10.36 4.28 -6.19
N ILE A 21 -9.10 4.27 -5.76
CA ILE A 21 -8.12 3.27 -6.17
C ILE A 21 -8.45 1.91 -5.55
N ALA A 22 -8.84 1.87 -4.28
CA ALA A 22 -9.26 0.63 -3.62
C ALA A 22 -10.44 -0.03 -4.34
N ASP A 23 -11.47 0.75 -4.68
CA ASP A 23 -12.64 0.28 -5.43
C ASP A 23 -12.24 -0.22 -6.83
N TRP A 24 -11.29 0.47 -7.48
CA TRP A 24 -10.77 0.05 -8.79
C TRP A 24 -9.96 -1.25 -8.72
N LEU A 25 -9.08 -1.40 -7.73
CA LEU A 25 -8.29 -2.63 -7.51
C LEU A 25 -9.21 -3.83 -7.28
N ASP A 26 -10.28 -3.64 -6.52
CA ASP A 26 -11.29 -4.66 -6.29
C ASP A 26 -11.99 -5.08 -7.59
N GLY A 27 -12.39 -4.11 -8.41
CA GLY A 27 -12.96 -4.36 -9.74
C GLY A 27 -12.01 -5.09 -10.71
N CYS A 28 -10.70 -4.96 -10.50
CA CYS A 28 -9.68 -5.68 -11.26
C CYS A 28 -9.32 -7.06 -10.66
N GLY A 29 -9.94 -7.46 -9.54
CA GLY A 29 -9.59 -8.71 -8.85
C GLY A 29 -8.23 -8.67 -8.14
N LEU A 30 -7.73 -7.47 -7.81
CA LEU A 30 -6.46 -7.24 -7.13
C LEU A 30 -6.59 -7.03 -5.62
N GLU A 31 -7.82 -7.07 -5.09
CA GLU A 31 -8.18 -6.86 -3.69
C GLU A 31 -7.95 -5.40 -3.22
N ARG A 32 -9.02 -4.81 -2.68
CA ARG A 32 -9.02 -3.41 -2.20
C ARG A 32 -7.99 -3.11 -1.11
N ASP A 33 -7.72 -4.08 -0.23
CA ASP A 33 -6.93 -3.88 0.99
C ASP A 33 -5.43 -3.69 0.73
N ARG A 34 -4.99 -3.83 -0.53
CA ARG A 34 -3.61 -3.57 -0.96
C ARG A 34 -3.25 -2.09 -1.03
N VAL A 35 -4.22 -1.19 -0.95
CA VAL A 35 -3.98 0.25 -0.82
C VAL A 35 -4.65 0.77 0.45
N HIS A 36 -3.91 1.50 1.27
CA HIS A 36 -4.42 2.04 2.52
C HIS A 36 -3.77 3.38 2.84
N MET A 37 -4.54 4.28 3.44
CA MET A 37 -4.06 5.57 3.95
C MET A 37 -3.89 5.48 5.45
N MET A 38 -2.73 5.89 5.96
CA MET A 38 -2.48 6.04 7.40
C MET A 38 -2.26 7.52 7.73
N HIS A 39 -2.72 7.95 8.89
CA HIS A 39 -2.48 9.30 9.39
C HIS A 39 -1.41 9.24 10.48
N LEU A 40 -0.30 9.93 10.24
CA LEU A 40 0.82 10.01 11.18
C LEU A 40 0.97 11.44 11.67
N THR A 41 1.11 11.59 12.98
CA THR A 41 1.39 12.89 13.61
C THR A 41 2.91 13.08 13.69
N PRO A 42 3.47 14.22 13.24
CA PRO A 42 4.89 14.49 13.38
C PRO A 42 5.35 14.42 14.85
N GLY A 43 6.45 13.72 15.10
CA GLY A 43 7.02 13.56 16.46
C GLY A 43 6.36 12.46 17.31
N ASP A 44 5.28 11.83 16.83
CA ASP A 44 4.64 10.69 17.50
C ASP A 44 5.23 9.37 16.99
N HIS A 45 6.30 8.92 17.66
CA HIS A 45 7.02 7.70 17.31
C HIS A 45 6.24 6.43 17.64
N ASP A 46 5.40 6.44 18.68
CA ASP A 46 4.59 5.30 19.08
C ASP A 46 3.49 5.04 18.04
N SER A 47 2.79 6.09 17.59
CA SER A 47 1.82 5.98 16.50
C SER A 47 2.45 5.48 15.20
N LEU A 48 3.69 5.90 14.90
CA LEU A 48 4.42 5.38 13.74
C LEU A 48 4.72 3.89 13.88
N THR A 49 5.21 3.46 15.03
CA THR A 49 5.54 2.05 15.29
C THR A 49 4.30 1.17 15.14
N ASN A 50 3.19 1.56 15.77
CA ASN A 50 1.91 0.86 15.66
C ASN A 50 1.40 0.80 14.21
N ALA A 51 1.54 1.90 13.45
CA ALA A 51 1.14 1.93 12.05
C ALA A 51 1.97 0.96 11.19
N LEU A 52 3.28 0.84 11.45
CA LEU A 52 4.14 -0.11 10.74
C LEU A 52 3.81 -1.57 11.09
N ASP A 53 3.46 -1.85 12.33
CA ASP A 53 3.01 -3.19 12.75
C ASP A 53 1.68 -3.57 12.07
N GLU A 54 0.72 -2.65 12.02
CA GLU A 54 -0.53 -2.86 11.29
C GLU A 54 -0.29 -3.06 9.78
N LEU A 55 0.61 -2.28 9.18
CA LEU A 55 0.98 -2.42 7.78
C LEU A 55 1.59 -3.79 7.49
N THR A 56 2.47 -4.26 8.38
CA THR A 56 3.12 -5.57 8.27
C THR A 56 2.08 -6.68 8.36
N LYS A 57 1.16 -6.61 9.32
CA LYS A 57 0.06 -7.56 9.48
C LYS A 57 -0.84 -7.62 8.23
N LYS A 58 -1.26 -6.46 7.71
CA LYS A 58 -2.09 -6.38 6.49
C LYS A 58 -1.38 -6.92 5.27
N THR A 59 -0.10 -6.60 5.11
CA THR A 59 0.74 -7.10 4.01
C THR A 59 0.88 -8.63 4.09
N GLY A 60 1.04 -9.18 5.29
CA GLY A 60 1.05 -10.63 5.52
C GLY A 60 -0.26 -11.30 5.10
N ILE A 61 -1.41 -10.69 5.40
CA ILE A 61 -2.74 -11.19 5.00
C ILE A 61 -2.92 -11.13 3.48
N CYS A 62 -2.54 -10.03 2.83
CA CYS A 62 -2.65 -9.89 1.38
C CYS A 62 -1.67 -10.82 0.63
N GLY A 63 -0.52 -11.12 1.22
CA GLY A 63 0.54 -11.87 0.56
C GLY A 63 1.13 -11.16 -0.67
N PRO A 64 1.97 -11.85 -1.46
CA PRO A 64 2.59 -11.29 -2.66
C PRO A 64 1.56 -10.77 -3.66
N SER A 65 1.88 -9.66 -4.34
CA SER A 65 1.00 -9.12 -5.38
C SER A 65 0.80 -10.12 -6.53
N PRO A 66 -0.45 -10.34 -6.99
CA PRO A 66 -0.74 -11.25 -8.10
C PRO A 66 -0.09 -10.81 -9.43
N LEU A 67 0.31 -9.54 -9.54
CA LEU A 67 1.02 -8.99 -10.70
C LEU A 67 2.48 -9.47 -10.79
N ARG A 68 3.05 -10.03 -9.71
CA ARG A 68 4.47 -10.43 -9.65
C ARG A 68 4.77 -11.75 -10.37
N ARG A 69 3.77 -12.40 -10.97
CA ARG A 69 3.87 -13.74 -11.58
C ARG A 69 4.58 -13.81 -12.94
N THR A 70 5.00 -12.70 -13.55
CA THR A 70 5.60 -12.69 -14.90
C THR A 70 7.11 -12.46 -14.94
N ALA A 71 7.79 -12.34 -13.80
CA ALA A 71 9.25 -12.12 -13.77
C ALA A 71 10.08 -13.37 -13.43
N SER A 72 9.52 -14.57 -13.57
CA SER A 72 10.27 -15.83 -13.42
C SER A 72 10.20 -16.69 -14.69
N SER A 73 10.63 -16.13 -15.82
CA SER A 73 11.43 -16.96 -16.73
C SER A 73 12.85 -16.90 -16.18
N PRO A 74 13.41 -17.99 -15.63
CA PRO A 74 14.83 -18.00 -15.31
C PRO A 74 15.57 -17.83 -16.63
N THR A 75 16.21 -16.66 -16.83
CA THR A 75 17.27 -16.51 -17.81
C THR A 75 18.28 -17.59 -17.51
N GLN A 76 18.30 -18.66 -18.30
CA GLN A 76 19.35 -19.65 -18.23
C GLN A 76 20.66 -18.90 -18.47
N ALA A 77 21.50 -18.81 -17.45
CA ALA A 77 22.87 -18.38 -17.61
C ALA A 77 23.54 -19.41 -18.53
N SER A 78 23.72 -19.01 -19.79
CA SER A 78 24.41 -19.81 -20.78
C SER A 78 25.88 -19.85 -20.39
N THR A 79 26.27 -20.90 -19.66
CA THR A 79 27.67 -21.24 -19.43
C THR A 79 28.25 -21.73 -20.75
N SER A 80 28.85 -20.83 -21.52
CA SER A 80 29.70 -21.21 -22.66
C SER A 80 31.08 -21.63 -22.14
N ARG A 81 31.50 -22.77 -22.67
CA ARG A 81 32.72 -23.54 -22.38
C ARG A 81 33.99 -22.85 -22.86
#